data_AF-A0A3D5IEB9-F1
#
_entry.id   AF-A0A3D5IEB9-F1
#
_cell.length_a   1.000
_cell.length_b   1.000
_cell.length_c   1.000
_cell.angle_alpha   90.00
_cell.angle_beta   90.00
_cell.angle_gamma   90.00
#
_symmetry.space_group_name_H-M   'P 1'
#
loop_
_entity.id
_entity.type
_entity.pdbx_description
1 polymer ?
#
loop_
_entity_poly.entity_id
_entity_poly.type
_entity_poly.pdbx_seq_one_letter_code
_entity_poly.pdbx_strand_id
1 'polypeptide(L)'
;GAEKKDDAILVNNEGHPIRYQINKRPSQLKKASSEKFELFKAIEHAKSSVRSKVEHVFCVIKRIFHFCKTRYRGREKLHQHCCTLFALANLYLARNRMKVA
;
A
#
# COMPACT_ATOMS: atom_id res chain seq x y z
N GLY A 1 -6.77 -7.69 -15.03
CA GLY A 1 -6.38 -8.15 -13.68
C GLY A 1 -7.35 -7.62 -12.66
N ALA A 2 -7.39 -6.30 -12.53
CA ALA A 2 -8.47 -5.59 -11.86
C ALA A 2 -9.82 -5.83 -12.57
N GLU A 3 -9.84 -5.87 -13.91
CA GLU A 3 -11.05 -6.19 -14.69
C GLU A 3 -11.61 -7.63 -14.53
N LYS A 4 -11.04 -8.45 -13.65
CA LYS A 4 -11.64 -9.75 -13.26
C LYS A 4 -12.49 -9.66 -11.99
N LYS A 5 -12.57 -8.49 -11.36
CA LYS A 5 -13.37 -8.26 -10.16
C LYS A 5 -14.56 -7.38 -10.51
N ASP A 6 -15.73 -7.76 -10.02
CA ASP A 6 -16.99 -7.07 -10.32
C ASP A 6 -17.01 -5.64 -9.75
N ASP A 7 -16.37 -5.42 -8.58
CA ASP A 7 -16.33 -4.12 -7.90
C ASP A 7 -15.14 -3.22 -8.32
N ALA A 8 -14.44 -3.56 -9.41
CA ALA A 8 -13.25 -2.81 -9.80
C ALA A 8 -13.60 -1.47 -10.48
N ILE A 9 -12.98 -0.39 -10.02
CA ILE A 9 -13.11 0.95 -10.63
C ILE A 9 -12.18 1.03 -11.85
N LEU A 10 -12.70 0.77 -13.05
CA LEU A 10 -11.88 0.71 -14.26
C LEU A 10 -11.61 2.08 -14.89
N VAL A 11 -12.43 3.08 -14.58
CA VAL A 11 -12.34 4.44 -15.12
C VAL A 11 -12.25 5.47 -13.99
N ASN A 12 -11.50 6.54 -14.22
CA ASN A 12 -11.45 7.67 -13.29
C ASN A 12 -12.74 8.51 -13.42
N ASN A 13 -12.87 9.53 -12.57
CA ASN A 13 -14.03 10.44 -12.59
C ASN A 13 -14.14 11.26 -13.89
N GLU A 14 -13.08 11.33 -14.69
CA GLU A 14 -13.01 12.05 -15.98
C GLU A 14 -13.26 11.11 -17.17
N GLY A 15 -13.52 9.82 -16.94
CA GLY A 15 -13.75 8.81 -17.98
C GLY A 15 -12.49 8.14 -18.56
N HIS A 16 -11.29 8.48 -18.09
CA HIS A 16 -10.04 7.86 -18.52
C HIS A 16 -9.81 6.48 -17.87
N PRO A 17 -9.28 5.50 -18.61
CA PRO A 17 -9.02 4.16 -18.07
C PRO A 17 -7.89 4.19 -17.03
N ILE A 18 -8.12 3.55 -15.88
CA ILE A 18 -7.15 3.47 -14.79
C ILE A 18 -6.15 2.34 -15.07
N ARG A 19 -4.88 2.71 -15.23
CA ARG A 19 -3.78 1.73 -15.38
C ARG A 19 -3.29 1.24 -14.02
N TYR A 20 -3.82 0.10 -13.58
CA TYR A 20 -3.38 -0.55 -12.35
C TYR A 20 -1.96 -1.10 -12.45
N GLN A 21 -1.09 -0.67 -11.53
CA GLN A 21 0.26 -1.22 -11.38
C GLN A 21 0.26 -2.40 -10.42
N ILE A 22 -0.02 -3.60 -10.95
CA ILE A 22 -0.02 -4.84 -10.18
C ILE A 22 1.31 -5.57 -10.38
N ASN A 23 1.76 -6.27 -9.34
CA ASN A 23 2.97 -7.07 -9.46
C ASN A 23 2.74 -8.33 -10.31
N LYS A 24 3.71 -8.63 -11.18
CA LYS A 24 3.68 -9.87 -11.97
C LYS A 24 4.07 -11.06 -11.10
N ARG A 25 3.53 -12.24 -11.43
CA ARG A 25 3.91 -13.48 -10.75
C ARG A 25 5.34 -13.88 -11.14
N PRO A 26 6.13 -14.48 -10.23
CA PRO A 26 7.47 -14.98 -10.56
C PRO A 26 7.51 -15.94 -11.76
N SER A 27 6.49 -16.78 -11.92
CA SER A 27 6.37 -17.69 -13.06
C SER A 27 6.15 -16.98 -14.40
N GLN A 28 5.56 -15.79 -14.39
CA GLN A 28 5.40 -14.96 -15.60
C GLN A 28 6.71 -14.24 -15.95
N LEU A 29 7.51 -13.87 -14.94
CA LEU A 29 8.83 -13.27 -15.14
C LEU A 29 9.79 -14.26 -15.80
N LYS A 30 9.81 -15.52 -15.36
CA LYS A 30 10.67 -16.59 -15.90
C LYS A 30 10.45 -16.92 -17.39
N LYS A 31 9.36 -16.44 -18.00
CA LYS A 31 9.07 -16.60 -19.43
C LYS A 31 9.77 -15.57 -20.32
N ALA A 32 10.35 -14.52 -19.73
CA ALA A 32 11.08 -13.49 -20.47
C ALA A 32 12.50 -13.98 -20.82
N SER A 33 13.10 -13.40 -21.87
CA SER A 33 14.52 -13.58 -22.17
C SER A 33 15.39 -13.10 -21.01
N SER A 34 16.63 -13.61 -20.90
CA SER A 34 17.53 -13.35 -19.76
C SER A 34 17.74 -11.83 -19.50
N GLU A 35 17.92 -11.03 -20.54
CA GLU A 35 18.07 -9.57 -20.44
C GLU A 35 16.80 -8.87 -19.93
N LYS A 36 15.63 -9.26 -20.46
CA LYS A 36 14.34 -8.67 -20.06
C LYS A 36 13.93 -9.11 -18.66
N PHE A 37 14.40 -10.28 -18.21
CA PHE A 37 14.11 -10.83 -16.90
C PHE A 37 14.63 -9.92 -15.77
N GLU A 38 15.90 -9.51 -15.82
CA GLU A 38 16.48 -8.65 -14.78
C GLU A 38 15.84 -7.26 -14.76
N LEU A 39 15.51 -6.68 -15.93
CA LEU A 39 14.76 -5.43 -16.00
C LEU A 39 13.39 -5.54 -15.33
N PHE A 40 12.62 -6.58 -15.64
CA PHE A 40 11.33 -6.78 -15.01
C PHE A 40 11.47 -7.03 -13.50
N LYS A 41 12.46 -7.80 -13.07
CA LYS A 41 12.72 -8.04 -11.65
C LYS A 41 13.00 -6.74 -10.89
N ALA A 42 13.77 -5.81 -11.45
CA ALA A 42 14.02 -4.51 -10.85
C ALA A 42 12.73 -3.67 -10.72
N ILE A 43 11.90 -3.64 -11.77
CA ILE A 43 10.60 -2.94 -11.76
C ILE A 43 9.67 -3.52 -10.68
N GLU A 44 9.54 -4.84 -10.62
CA GLU A 44 8.68 -5.51 -9.64
C GLU A 44 9.22 -5.36 -8.22
N HIS A 45 10.54 -5.29 -8.04
CA HIS A 45 11.17 -4.97 -6.76
C HIS A 45 10.84 -3.55 -6.30
N ALA A 46 10.93 -2.56 -7.19
CA ALA A 46 10.56 -1.17 -6.88
C ALA A 46 9.10 -1.05 -6.41
N LYS A 47 8.16 -1.69 -7.13
CA LYS A 47 6.75 -1.75 -6.71
C LYS A 47 6.60 -2.39 -5.32
N SER A 48 7.29 -3.50 -5.08
CA SER A 48 7.27 -4.21 -3.79
C SER A 48 7.84 -3.38 -2.66
N SER A 49 8.90 -2.61 -2.92
CA SER A 49 9.52 -1.69 -1.96
C SER A 49 8.58 -0.56 -1.55
N VAL A 50 7.81 -0.02 -2.50
CA VAL A 50 6.77 0.97 -2.18
C VAL A 50 5.66 0.33 -1.35
N ARG A 51 5.20 -0.87 -1.72
CA ARG A 51 4.17 -1.59 -0.95
C ARG A 51 4.60 -1.87 0.49
N SER A 52 5.83 -2.32 0.71
CA SER A 52 6.32 -2.67 2.04
C SER A 52 6.37 -1.47 2.99
N LYS A 53 6.74 -0.27 2.50
CA LYS A 53 6.69 0.98 3.28
C LYS A 53 5.28 1.28 3.77
N VAL A 54 4.28 1.15 2.91
CA VAL A 54 2.87 1.41 3.25
C VAL A 54 2.34 0.33 4.20
N GLU A 55 2.57 -0.95 3.89
CA GLU A 55 2.14 -2.08 4.73
C GLU A 55 2.71 -1.99 6.15
N HIS A 56 3.96 -1.50 6.30
CA HIS A 56 4.58 -1.32 7.61
C HIS A 56 3.80 -0.34 8.50
N VAL A 57 3.39 0.81 7.96
CA VAL A 57 2.59 1.80 8.70
C VAL A 57 1.23 1.21 9.11
N PHE A 58 0.56 0.50 8.20
CA PHE A 58 -0.68 -0.20 8.52
C PHE A 58 -0.50 -1.29 9.58
N CYS A 59 0.64 -1.99 9.57
CA CYS A 59 0.98 -2.98 10.59
C CYS A 59 1.08 -2.33 11.97
N VAL A 60 1.74 -1.17 12.08
CA VAL A 60 1.80 -0.39 13.33
C VAL A 60 0.40 -0.01 13.81
N ILE A 61 -0.42 0.55 12.92
CA ILE A 61 -1.79 0.98 13.25
C ILE A 61 -2.65 -0.19 13.74
N LYS A 62 -2.60 -1.33 13.04
CA LYS A 62 -3.43 -2.49 13.37
C LYS A 62 -2.94 -3.25 14.59
N ARG A 63 -1.63 -3.40 14.76
CA ARG A 63 -1.05 -4.25 15.83
C ARG A 63 -0.74 -3.50 17.12
N ILE A 64 -0.25 -2.26 17.05
CA ILE A 64 0.14 -1.48 18.23
C ILE A 64 -1.01 -0.61 18.72
N PHE A 65 -1.68 0.09 17.80
CA PHE A 65 -2.84 0.92 18.15
C PHE A 65 -4.17 0.15 18.12
N HIS A 66 -4.13 -1.17 17.85
CA HIS A 66 -5.28 -2.08 17.87
C HIS A 66 -6.49 -1.62 17.03
N PHE A 67 -6.25 -0.87 15.94
CA PHE A 67 -7.31 -0.44 15.03
C PHE A 67 -7.68 -1.57 14.04
N CYS A 68 -8.33 -2.61 14.57
CA CYS A 68 -8.71 -3.80 13.80
C CYS A 68 -10.09 -3.70 13.15
N LYS A 69 -10.99 -2.86 13.70
CA LYS A 69 -12.36 -2.69 13.24
C LYS A 69 -12.70 -1.21 13.12
N THR A 70 -13.40 -0.86 12.05
CA THR A 70 -13.93 0.49 11.84
C THR A 70 -15.06 0.76 12.82
N ARG A 71 -15.02 1.92 13.49
CA ARG A 71 -16.11 2.37 14.35
C ARG A 71 -17.17 3.07 13.49
N TYR A 72 -18.37 2.52 13.42
CA TYR A 72 -19.49 3.11 12.70
C TYR A 72 -20.15 4.22 13.53
N ARG A 73 -19.43 5.32 13.78
CA ARG A 73 -19.93 6.51 14.51
C ARG A 73 -20.08 7.75 13.61
N GLY A 74 -20.01 7.56 12.29
CA GLY A 74 -20.00 8.62 11.28
C GLY A 74 -18.69 8.67 10.49
N ARG A 75 -18.78 9.01 9.20
CA ARG A 75 -17.64 9.02 8.25
C ARG A 75 -16.56 10.04 8.64
N GLU A 76 -16.98 11.21 9.12
CA GLU A 76 -16.08 12.28 9.56
C GLU A 76 -15.26 11.87 10.78
N LYS A 77 -15.92 11.31 11.81
CA LYS A 77 -15.25 10.82 13.03
C LYS A 77 -14.26 9.70 12.73
N LEU A 78 -14.61 8.80 11.80
CA LEU A 78 -13.70 7.75 11.33
C LEU A 78 -12.47 8.35 10.62
N HIS A 79 -12.70 9.33 9.74
CA HIS A 79 -11.61 10.00 9.02
C HIS A 79 -10.64 10.69 9.98
N GLN A 80 -11.15 11.51 10.91
CA GLN A 80 -10.35 12.19 11.93
C GLN A 80 -9.56 11.18 12.78
N HIS A 81 -10.18 10.08 13.21
CA HIS A 81 -9.50 9.03 13.97
C HIS A 81 -8.37 8.38 13.17
N CYS A 82 -8.58 8.08 11.89
CA CYS A 82 -7.53 7.57 11.01
C CYS A 82 -6.37 8.58 10.88
N CYS A 83 -6.66 9.87 10.65
CA CYS A 83 -5.63 10.91 10.57
C CYS A 83 -4.77 10.97 11.84
N THR A 84 -5.40 10.94 13.02
CA THR A 84 -4.67 10.90 14.30
C THR A 84 -3.81 9.65 14.43
N LEU A 85 -4.33 8.47 14.06
CA LEU A 85 -3.56 7.21 14.10
C LEU A 85 -2.36 7.23 13.16
N PHE A 86 -2.49 7.80 11.96
CA PHE A 86 -1.37 7.95 11.03
C PHE A 86 -0.30 8.91 11.57
N ALA A 87 -0.69 10.03 12.19
CA ALA A 87 0.25 10.93 12.84
C ALA A 87 1.01 10.23 13.99
N LEU A 88 0.30 9.48 14.83
CA LEU A 88 0.92 8.70 15.91
C LEU A 88 1.81 7.56 15.39
N ALA A 89 1.42 6.90 14.29
CA ALA A 89 2.25 5.87 13.66
C ALA A 89 3.57 6.47 13.13
N ASN A 90 3.53 7.65 12.52
CA ASN A 90 4.73 8.36 12.08
C ASN A 90 5.65 8.69 13.28
N LEU A 91 5.07 9.18 14.38
CA LEU A 91 5.82 9.45 15.61
C LEU A 91 6.45 8.17 16.19
N TYR A 92 5.68 7.08 16.25
CA TYR A 92 6.16 5.78 16.72
C TYR A 92 7.31 5.23 15.87
N LEU A 93 7.28 5.43 14.55
CA LEU A 93 8.36 5.02 13.65
C LEU A 93 9.59 5.93 13.79
N ALA A 94 9.40 7.21 14.08
CA ALA A 94 10.47 8.17 14.33
C ALA A 94 11.12 8.01 15.72
N ARG A 95 10.53 7.24 16.65
CA ARG A 95 10.95 7.15 18.05
C ARG A 95 12.46 6.90 18.25
N ASN A 96 13.08 6.05 17.43
CA ASN A 96 14.49 5.72 17.57
C ASN A 96 15.40 6.84 17.06
N ARG A 97 14.90 7.72 16.18
CA ARG A 97 15.63 8.90 15.69
C ARG A 97 15.59 10.05 16.68
N MET A 98 14.57 10.08 17.56
CA MET A 98 14.39 11.12 18.58
C MET A 98 15.06 10.80 19.92
N LYS A 99 15.63 9.59 20.09
CA LYS A 99 16.36 9.20 21.31
C LYS A 99 17.76 9.81 21.42
N VAL A 100 18.12 10.72 20.54
CA VAL A 100 19.37 11.50 20.59
C VAL A 100 19.00 12.96 20.78
N ALA A 101 18.88 13.35 22.04
CA ALA A 101 18.90 14.72 22.55
C ALA A 101 19.30 14.64 24.02
#